data_AF-A0A4D9DU59-F1
#
_entry.id   AF-A0A4D9DU59-F1
#
_cell.length_a   1.000
_cell.length_b   1.000
_cell.length_c   1.000
_cell.angle_alpha   90.00
_cell.angle_beta   90.00
_cell.angle_gamma   90.00
#
_symmetry.space_group_name_H-M   'P 1'
#
loop_
_entity.id
_entity.type
_entity.pdbx_description
1 polymer ?
#
loop_
_entity_poly.entity_id
_entity_poly.type
_entity_poly.pdbx_seq_one_letter_code
_entity_poly.pdbx_strand_id
1 'polypeptide(L)'
;MAGWGQTSIKTNAQPSPTLQEVELTVMGKSMCLSRPYLHYVPSRMLCVGEPQERKAPFLGDSGGPLVCDGKAQGIVSHGSGDGSAPSVFTRLSKYVCWIKKTLRKLKP
;
A
#
# COMPACT_ATOMS: atom_id res chain seq x y z
N MET A 1 2.75 -3.16 -7.39
CA MET A 1 1.58 -3.48 -6.54
C MET A 1 0.44 -3.88 -7.47
N ALA A 2 -0.41 -4.80 -7.04
CA ALA A 2 -1.52 -5.28 -7.86
C ALA A 2 -2.83 -5.30 -7.07
N GLY A 3 -3.95 -5.02 -7.73
CA GLY A 3 -5.27 -4.92 -7.11
C GLY A 3 -6.40 -4.70 -8.12
N TRP A 4 -7.63 -4.75 -7.61
CA TRP A 4 -8.86 -4.47 -8.37
C TRP A 4 -9.51 -3.14 -7.96
N GLY A 5 -8.76 -2.25 -7.31
CA GLY A 5 -9.29 -0.97 -6.88
C GLY A 5 -9.80 -0.09 -8.04
N GLN A 6 -10.42 1.02 -7.66
CA GLN A 6 -10.86 2.03 -8.60
C GLN A 6 -9.66 2.66 -9.32
N THR A 7 -9.72 2.72 -10.65
CA THR A 7 -8.68 3.36 -11.50
C THR A 7 -8.99 4.83 -11.81
N SER A 8 -10.02 5.40 -11.17
CA SER A 8 -10.52 6.75 -11.41
C SER A 8 -11.00 7.36 -10.10
N ILE A 9 -10.71 8.64 -9.89
CA ILE A 9 -11.12 9.43 -8.71
C ILE A 9 -12.53 10.02 -8.83
N LYS A 10 -13.25 9.69 -9.92
CA LYS A 10 -14.62 10.19 -10.14
C LYS A 10 -15.57 9.63 -9.09
N THR A 11 -16.56 10.43 -8.72
CA THR A 11 -17.69 9.97 -7.91
C THR A 11 -18.35 8.76 -8.56
N ASN A 12 -18.62 7.71 -7.77
CA ASN A 12 -19.20 6.43 -8.21
C ASN A 12 -18.36 5.61 -9.20
N ALA A 13 -17.04 5.83 -9.28
CA ALA A 13 -16.16 4.92 -10.01
C ALA A 13 -16.30 3.49 -9.47
N GLN A 14 -16.47 2.53 -10.36
CA GLN A 14 -16.50 1.12 -9.98
C GLN A 14 -15.07 0.57 -9.87
N PRO A 15 -14.83 -0.43 -9.00
CA PRO A 15 -13.58 -1.20 -9.01
C PRO A 15 -13.30 -1.80 -10.39
N SER A 16 -12.03 -2.00 -10.70
CA SER A 16 -11.64 -2.59 -11.98
C SER A 16 -12.19 -4.02 -12.11
N PRO A 17 -12.75 -4.42 -13.28
CA PRO A 17 -13.21 -5.80 -13.51
C PRO A 17 -12.03 -6.77 -13.71
N THR A 18 -10.83 -6.26 -13.96
CA THR A 18 -9.60 -7.03 -14.16
C THR A 18 -8.53 -6.61 -13.18
N LEU A 19 -7.59 -7.53 -12.87
CA LEU A 19 -6.45 -7.22 -12.02
C LEU A 19 -5.60 -6.14 -12.70
N GLN A 20 -5.32 -5.07 -11.98
CA GLN A 20 -4.40 -4.03 -12.41
C GLN A 20 -3.07 -4.21 -11.69
N GLU A 21 -2.00 -3.80 -12.36
CA GLU A 21 -0.67 -3.72 -11.77
C GLU A 21 -0.03 -2.37 -12.03
N VAL A 22 0.75 -1.91 -11.07
CA VAL A 22 1.47 -0.65 -11.16
C VAL A 22 2.79 -0.74 -10.43
N GLU A 23 3.86 -0.27 -11.08
CA GLU A 23 5.17 -0.11 -10.46
C GLU A 23 5.20 1.18 -9.63
N LEU A 24 5.69 1.09 -8.39
CA LEU A 24 5.75 2.20 -7.44
C LEU A 24 7.08 2.16 -6.69
N THR A 25 7.63 3.33 -6.41
CA THR A 25 8.89 3.49 -5.68
C THR A 25 8.66 3.51 -4.17
N VAL A 26 9.48 2.80 -3.40
CA VAL A 26 9.52 2.94 -1.94
C VAL A 26 10.32 4.19 -1.57
N MET A 27 9.65 5.17 -0.98
CA MET A 27 10.19 6.49 -0.67
C MET A 27 10.82 6.56 0.72
N GLY A 28 11.65 7.58 0.93
CA GLY A 28 12.11 7.97 2.25
C GLY A 28 10.94 8.34 3.18
N LYS A 29 11.03 7.93 4.44
CA LYS A 29 9.98 8.17 5.47
C LYS A 29 9.59 9.65 5.62
N SER A 30 10.51 10.58 5.33
CA SER A 30 10.27 12.03 5.40
C SER A 30 9.11 12.47 4.50
N MET A 31 8.90 11.82 3.35
CA MET A 31 7.85 12.17 2.39
C MET A 31 6.44 11.93 2.92
N CYS A 32 6.24 10.92 3.75
CA CYS A 32 4.96 10.68 4.41
C CYS A 32 4.82 11.43 5.73
N LEU A 33 5.94 11.75 6.40
CA LEU A 33 5.93 12.60 7.60
C LEU A 33 5.57 14.06 7.27
N SER A 34 5.89 14.54 6.07
CA SER A 34 5.50 15.86 5.59
C SER A 34 4.06 15.95 5.07
N ARG A 35 3.30 14.85 5.14
CA ARG A 35 1.89 14.77 4.70
C ARG A 35 0.96 14.65 5.91
N PRO A 36 -0.32 15.02 5.80
CA PRO A 36 -1.28 14.96 6.91
C PRO A 36 -1.76 13.53 7.24
N TYR A 37 -0.86 12.54 7.18
CA TYR A 37 -1.14 11.17 7.61
C TYR A 37 -1.03 11.08 9.14
N LEU A 38 -2.15 11.34 9.82
CA LEU A 38 -2.26 11.46 11.29
C LEU A 38 -1.66 10.27 12.08
N HIS A 39 -1.48 9.12 11.44
CA HIS A 39 -1.03 7.88 12.07
C HIS A 39 0.15 7.21 11.35
N TYR A 40 0.94 7.96 10.57
CA TYR A 40 2.12 7.40 9.92
C TYR A 40 3.24 7.08 10.93
N VAL A 41 3.55 5.80 11.09
CA VAL A 41 4.62 5.31 11.98
C VAL A 41 5.72 4.64 11.14
N PRO A 42 6.86 5.32 10.86
CA PRO A 42 7.88 4.83 9.93
C PRO A 42 8.45 3.43 10.22
N SER A 43 8.46 3.03 11.50
CA SER A 43 8.96 1.72 11.93
C SER A 43 8.01 0.56 11.61
N ARG A 44 6.73 0.86 11.36
CA ARG A 44 5.66 -0.10 11.07
C ARG A 44 5.06 0.07 9.67
N MET A 45 5.38 1.17 9.01
CA MET A 45 4.80 1.56 7.73
C MET A 45 5.88 1.92 6.70
N LEU A 46 5.50 1.83 5.42
CA LEU A 46 6.27 2.24 4.26
C LEU A 46 5.58 3.45 3.61
N CYS A 47 6.39 4.36 3.07
CA CYS A 47 5.92 5.44 2.22
C CYS A 47 6.19 5.03 0.77
N VAL A 48 5.20 5.05 -0.11
CA VAL A 48 5.29 4.44 -1.44
C VAL A 48 4.62 5.31 -2.49
N GLY A 49 5.30 5.51 -3.62
CA GLY A 49 4.83 6.32 -4.74
C GLY A 49 5.50 7.70 -4.80
N GLU A 50 5.89 8.09 -6.00
CA GLU A 50 6.49 9.41 -6.29
C GLU A 50 5.39 10.47 -6.46
N PRO A 51 5.44 11.62 -5.76
CA PRO A 51 4.40 12.65 -5.87
C PRO A 51 4.19 13.21 -7.29
N GLN A 52 5.24 13.15 -8.12
CA GLN A 52 5.19 13.63 -9.51
C GLN A 52 4.53 12.62 -10.45
N GLU A 53 4.43 11.35 -10.03
CA GLU A 53 3.75 10.32 -10.77
C GLU A 53 2.26 10.29 -10.38
N ARG A 54 1.38 10.24 -11.39
CA ARG A 54 -0.06 10.03 -11.17
C ARG A 54 -0.38 8.55 -10.99
N LYS A 55 0.34 7.89 -10.08
CA LYS A 55 0.23 6.46 -9.79
C LYS A 55 0.14 6.26 -8.28
N ALA A 56 -1.00 5.73 -7.82
CA ALA A 56 -1.21 5.38 -6.42
C ALA A 56 -2.28 4.28 -6.33
N PRO A 57 -2.23 3.43 -5.29
CA PRO A 57 -3.39 2.63 -4.94
C PRO A 57 -4.54 3.55 -4.51
N PHE A 58 -5.78 3.11 -4.75
CA PHE A 58 -6.97 3.87 -4.38
C PHE A 58 -8.03 2.98 -3.72
N LEU A 59 -9.29 3.41 -3.74
CA LEU A 59 -10.38 2.71 -3.08
C LEU A 59 -10.52 1.27 -3.63
N GLY A 60 -10.54 0.29 -2.73
CA GLY A 60 -10.61 -1.14 -3.06
C GLY A 60 -9.27 -1.87 -3.10
N ASP A 61 -8.14 -1.14 -3.12
CA ASP A 61 -6.81 -1.76 -3.13
C ASP A 61 -6.29 -2.14 -1.74
N SER A 62 -6.94 -1.68 -0.67
CA SER A 62 -6.54 -1.97 0.72
C SER A 62 -6.42 -3.47 0.99
N GLY A 63 -5.32 -3.89 1.60
CA GLY A 63 -4.98 -5.31 1.78
C GLY A 63 -4.19 -5.92 0.61
N GLY A 64 -4.13 -5.24 -0.53
CA GLY A 64 -3.36 -5.68 -1.70
C GLY A 64 -1.84 -5.70 -1.46
N PRO A 65 -1.10 -6.59 -2.15
CA PRO A 65 0.32 -6.75 -1.93
C PRO A 65 1.17 -5.71 -2.70
N LEU A 66 2.20 -5.20 -2.02
CA LEU A 66 3.37 -4.63 -2.66
C LEU A 66 4.45 -5.72 -2.73
N VAL A 67 4.77 -6.15 -3.93
CA VAL A 67 5.79 -7.17 -4.19
C VAL A 67 7.03 -6.51 -4.78
N CYS A 68 8.20 -6.81 -4.22
CA CYS A 68 9.51 -6.44 -4.75
C CYS A 68 10.37 -7.71 -4.83
N ASP A 69 11.01 -7.96 -5.96
CA ASP A 69 11.84 -9.15 -6.21
C ASP A 69 11.15 -10.47 -5.83
N GLY A 70 9.88 -10.61 -6.23
CA GLY A 70 9.07 -11.80 -5.95
C GLY A 70 8.67 -11.99 -4.48
N LYS A 71 8.93 -11.01 -3.60
CA LYS A 71 8.59 -11.07 -2.17
C LYS A 71 7.62 -9.97 -1.78
N ALA A 72 6.61 -10.32 -0.98
CA ALA A 72 5.73 -9.32 -0.38
C ALA A 72 6.52 -8.47 0.63
N GLN A 73 6.62 -7.17 0.36
CA GLN A 73 7.30 -6.18 1.20
C GLN A 73 6.32 -5.29 1.98
N GLY A 74 5.13 -5.09 1.42
CA GLY A 74 4.11 -4.28 2.08
C GLY A 74 2.68 -4.68 1.73
N ILE A 75 1.75 -4.12 2.49
CA ILE A 75 0.31 -4.26 2.31
C ILE A 75 -0.29 -2.87 2.19
N VAL A 76 -1.08 -2.59 1.15
CA VAL A 76 -1.78 -1.31 0.97
C VAL A 76 -2.62 -1.01 2.22
N SER A 77 -2.47 0.18 2.80
CA SER A 77 -3.22 0.59 4.00
C SER A 77 -4.12 1.79 3.73
N HIS A 78 -3.54 2.93 3.36
CA HIS A 78 -4.27 4.17 3.10
C HIS A 78 -3.43 5.11 2.23
N GLY A 79 -4.08 6.09 1.64
CA GLY A 79 -3.45 7.13 0.83
C GLY A 79 -4.27 8.41 0.89
N SER A 80 -3.91 9.39 0.07
CA SER A 80 -4.67 10.63 -0.04
C SER A 80 -6.05 10.38 -0.68
N GLY A 81 -7.07 11.10 -0.22
CA GLY A 81 -8.44 10.97 -0.71
C GLY A 81 -8.63 11.40 -2.17
N ASP A 82 -7.68 12.15 -2.72
CA ASP A 82 -7.64 12.59 -4.13
C ASP A 82 -6.84 11.64 -5.04
N GLY A 83 -6.40 10.49 -4.54
CA GLY A 83 -5.63 9.51 -5.30
C GLY A 83 -4.18 9.94 -5.58
N SER A 84 -3.68 10.98 -4.90
CA SER A 84 -2.29 11.42 -5.05
C SER A 84 -1.30 10.61 -4.20
N ALA A 85 -0.08 10.50 -4.72
CA ALA A 85 1.06 9.91 -4.02
C ALA A 85 1.74 10.91 -3.05
N PRO A 86 2.46 10.43 -2.01
CA PRO A 86 2.72 9.03 -1.68
C PRO A 86 1.59 8.40 -0.89
N SER A 87 1.42 7.08 -0.99
CA SER A 87 0.51 6.27 -0.17
C SER A 87 1.26 5.51 0.92
N VAL A 88 0.54 5.12 1.96
CA VAL A 88 1.06 4.41 3.12
C VAL A 88 0.74 2.92 3.04
N PHE A 89 1.77 2.10 3.23
CA PHE A 89 1.68 0.65 3.26
C PHE A 89 2.13 0.12 4.63
N THR A 90 1.58 -1.01 5.08
CA THR A 90 2.12 -1.75 6.23
C THR A 90 3.48 -2.33 5.86
N ARG A 91 4.50 -2.19 6.72
CA ARG A 91 5.85 -2.73 6.52
C ARG A 91 5.91 -4.19 6.97
N LEU A 92 5.89 -5.15 6.04
CA LEU A 92 5.83 -6.57 6.39
C LEU A 92 7.04 -7.06 7.19
N SER A 93 8.24 -6.53 6.92
CA SER A 93 9.45 -6.92 7.64
C SER A 93 9.33 -6.75 9.17
N LYS A 94 8.52 -5.78 9.64
CA LYS A 94 8.26 -5.58 11.07
C LYS A 94 7.37 -6.65 11.70
N TYR A 95 6.57 -7.34 10.90
CA TYR A 95 5.55 -8.29 11.34
C TYR A 95 5.88 -9.75 11.05
N VAL A 96 7.01 -10.06 10.40
CA VAL A 96 7.40 -11.44 10.02
C VAL A 96 7.33 -12.41 11.21
N CYS A 97 7.83 -12.02 12.38
CA CYS A 97 7.78 -12.88 13.57
C CYS A 97 6.34 -13.18 14.00
N TRP A 98 5.48 -12.17 13.99
CA TRP A 98 4.06 -12.33 14.31
C TRP A 98 3.36 -13.21 13.27
N ILE A 99 3.57 -12.95 11.97
CA ILE A 99 3.01 -13.74 10.87
C ILE A 99 3.39 -15.21 11.02
N LYS A 100 4.68 -15.53 11.21
CA LYS A 100 5.16 -16.91 11.40
C LYS A 100 4.56 -17.57 12.64
N LYS A 101 4.44 -16.84 13.76
CA LYS A 101 3.82 -17.35 14.99
C LYS A 101 2.33 -17.65 14.78
N THR A 102 1.61 -16.78 14.10
CA THR A 102 0.18 -16.96 13.80
C THR A 102 -0.04 -18.14 12.87
N LEU A 103 0.72 -18.24 11.77
CA LEU A 103 0.63 -19.36 10.83
C LEU A 103 0.90 -20.72 11.49
N ARG A 104 1.82 -20.79 12.46
CA ARG A 104 2.07 -22.02 13.23
C ARG A 104 0.87 -22.47 14.07
N LYS A 105 0.07 -21.53 14.59
CA LYS A 105 -1.13 -21.84 15.39
C LYS A 105 -2.31 -22.30 14.53
N LEU A 106 -2.28 -21.93 13.25
CA LEU A 106 -3.33 -22.27 12.27
C LEU A 106 -3.01 -23.57 11.52
N LYS A 107 -1.87 -24.22 11.81
CA LYS A 107 -1.60 -25.56 11.30
C LYS A 107 -2.58 -26.52 11.99
N PRO A 108 -3.40 -27.28 11.23
CA PRO A 108 -4.24 -28.33 11.80
C PRO A 108 -3.42 -29.37 12.56
#